data_AF-A0A963BNK4-F1
#
_entry.id   AF-A0A963BNK4-F1
#
_cell.length_a   1.000
_cell.length_b   1.000
_cell.length_c   1.000
_cell.angle_alpha   90.00
_cell.angle_beta   90.00
_cell.angle_gamma   90.00
#
_symmetry.space_group_name_H-M   'P 1'
#
loop_
_entity.id
_entity.type
_entity.pdbx_description
1 polymer ?
#
loop_
_entity_poly.entity_id
_entity_poly.type
_entity_poly.pdbx_seq_one_letter_code
_entity_poly.pdbx_strand_id
1 'polypeptide(L)'
;MQFTPCRGGDFCTREATHCEGCGRSQQEIAETSELIGAVVKYALDKGYENIEEFTAFVGEKAAKKARKVQSELAGEGVGVSLLIGK
;
A
#
# COMPACT_ATOMS: atom_id res chain seq x y z
N MET A 1 -0.83 -14.92 -0.91
CA MET A 1 -0.95 -14.51 -2.33
C MET A 1 0.16 -13.52 -2.66
N GLN A 2 0.59 -13.45 -3.93
CA GLN A 2 1.55 -12.43 -4.38
C GLN A 2 0.79 -11.22 -4.91
N PHE A 3 1.15 -10.02 -4.46
CA PHE A 3 0.59 -8.78 -5.01
C PHE A 3 0.95 -8.65 -6.49
N THR A 4 -0.05 -8.38 -7.32
CA THR A 4 0.11 -8.05 -8.74
C THR A 4 -0.46 -6.65 -8.98
N PRO A 5 0.32 -5.71 -9.52
CA PRO A 5 -0.19 -4.36 -9.80
C PRO A 5 -1.32 -4.42 -10.83
N CYS A 6 -2.32 -3.54 -10.67
CA CYS A 6 -3.37 -3.40 -11.67
C CYS A 6 -2.79 -2.90 -12.98
N ARG A 7 -3.26 -3.46 -14.11
CA ARG A 7 -2.90 -2.98 -15.45
C ARG A 7 -3.71 -1.74 -15.90
N GLY A 8 -4.67 -1.31 -15.08
CA GLY A 8 -5.56 -0.18 -15.38
C GLY A 8 -6.53 -0.47 -16.54
N GLY A 9 -7.28 0.54 -16.95
CA GLY A 9 -8.16 0.48 -18.13
C GLY A 9 -9.36 -0.46 -17.99
N ASP A 10 -9.77 -1.04 -19.12
CA ASP A 10 -10.98 -1.86 -19.25
C ASP A 10 -10.90 -3.22 -18.52
N PHE A 11 -9.71 -3.60 -18.04
CA PHE A 11 -9.50 -4.83 -17.25
C PHE A 11 -10.14 -4.78 -15.85
N CYS A 12 -10.51 -3.58 -15.40
CA CYS A 12 -11.19 -3.37 -14.13
C CYS A 12 -12.70 -3.22 -14.39
N THR A 13 -13.33 -4.29 -14.86
CA THR A 13 -14.77 -4.32 -15.10
C THR A 13 -15.52 -4.23 -13.77
N ARG A 14 -16.41 -3.24 -13.62
CA ARG A 14 -17.16 -3.01 -12.36
C ARG A 14 -18.21 -4.08 -12.08
N GLU A 15 -18.56 -4.88 -13.08
CA GLU A 15 -19.56 -5.96 -12.98
C GLU A 15 -18.95 -7.25 -12.42
N ALA A 16 -17.63 -7.42 -12.49
CA ALA A 16 -16.93 -8.57 -11.96
C ALA A 16 -16.52 -8.36 -10.50
N THR A 17 -16.59 -9.43 -9.71
CA THR A 17 -16.14 -9.42 -8.30
C THR A 17 -14.62 -9.25 -8.16
N HIS A 18 -13.87 -9.58 -9.21
CA HIS A 18 -12.42 -9.46 -9.29
C HIS A 18 -12.00 -8.78 -10.60
N CYS A 19 -10.88 -8.06 -10.56
CA CYS A 19 -10.29 -7.46 -11.75
C CYS A 19 -9.64 -8.52 -12.64
N GLU A 20 -9.98 -8.55 -13.92
CA GLU A 20 -9.42 -9.49 -14.90
C GLU A 20 -7.92 -9.26 -15.16
N GLY A 21 -7.42 -8.05 -14.90
CA GLY A 21 -6.03 -7.68 -15.13
C GLY A 21 -5.06 -8.07 -14.00
N CYS A 22 -5.51 -8.06 -12.75
CA CYS A 22 -4.65 -8.35 -11.58
C CYS A 22 -5.18 -9.44 -10.64
N GLY A 23 -6.40 -9.94 -10.86
CA GLY A 23 -7.03 -10.98 -10.06
C GLY A 23 -7.49 -10.55 -8.67
N ARG A 24 -7.26 -9.29 -8.28
CA ARG A 24 -7.66 -8.74 -6.98
C ARG A 24 -9.15 -8.43 -6.94
N SER A 25 -9.75 -8.53 -5.76
CA SER A 25 -11.17 -8.18 -5.59
C SER A 25 -11.40 -6.68 -5.80
N GLN A 26 -12.62 -6.29 -6.16
CA GLN A 26 -12.99 -4.87 -6.27
C GLN A 26 -12.77 -4.14 -4.94
N GLN A 27 -13.03 -4.81 -3.82
CA GLN A 27 -12.80 -4.27 -2.49
C GLN A 27 -11.31 -4.00 -2.26
N GLU A 28 -10.42 -4.96 -2.53
CA GLU A 28 -8.97 -4.78 -2.36
C GLU A 28 -8.45 -3.64 -3.24
N ILE A 29 -9.01 -3.47 -4.44
CA ILE A 29 -8.67 -2.37 -5.36
C ILE A 29 -9.14 -1.02 -4.81
N ALA A 30 -10.36 -0.94 -4.27
CA ALA A 30 -10.87 0.27 -3.63
C ALA A 30 -10.01 0.67 -2.43
N GLU A 31 -9.70 -0.28 -1.54
CA GLU A 31 -8.83 -0.08 -0.37
C GLU A 31 -7.41 0.37 -0.80
N THR A 32 -6.84 -0.25 -1.84
CA THR A 32 -5.55 0.19 -2.40
C THR A 32 -5.62 1.63 -2.92
N SER A 33 -6.74 2.00 -3.55
CA SER A 33 -6.94 3.34 -4.10
C SER A 33 -7.06 4.40 -3.00
N GLU A 34 -7.70 4.06 -1.88
CA GLU A 34 -7.75 4.93 -0.70
C GLU A 34 -6.37 5.16 -0.09
N LEU A 35 -5.53 4.11 -0.01
CA LEU A 35 -4.15 4.24 0.45
C LEU A 35 -3.33 5.17 -0.46
N ILE A 36 -3.45 5.03 -1.78
CA ILE A 36 -2.81 5.92 -2.74
C ILE A 36 -3.30 7.36 -2.53
N GLY A 37 -4.62 7.55 -2.40
CA GLY A 37 -5.22 8.85 -2.14
C GLY A 37 -4.69 9.52 -0.86
N ALA A 38 -4.51 8.76 0.21
CA ALA A 38 -3.95 9.26 1.47
C ALA A 38 -2.49 9.74 1.31
N VAL A 39 -1.66 8.99 0.59
CA VAL A 39 -0.27 9.38 0.31
C VAL A 39 -0.21 10.65 -0.53
N VAL A 40 -1.01 10.72 -1.61
CA VAL A 40 -1.08 11.90 -2.47
C VAL A 40 -1.57 13.11 -1.71
N LYS A 41 -2.66 12.97 -0.95
CA LYS A 41 -3.21 14.06 -0.13
C LYS A 41 -2.16 14.62 0.83
N TYR A 42 -1.43 13.75 1.53
CA TYR A 42 -0.37 14.18 2.43
C TYR A 42 0.71 14.98 1.70
N ALA A 43 1.15 14.52 0.52
CA ALA A 43 2.18 15.20 -0.26
C ALA A 43 1.74 16.60 -0.70
N LEU A 44 0.49 16.72 -1.17
CA LEU A 44 -0.11 17.99 -1.59
C LEU A 44 -0.31 18.93 -0.40
N ASP A 45 -0.79 18.43 0.74
CA ASP A 45 -0.97 19.21 1.98
C ASP A 45 0.37 19.79 2.50
N LYS A 46 1.50 19.12 2.21
CA LYS A 46 2.85 19.60 2.54
C LYS A 46 3.48 20.49 1.48
N GLY A 47 2.86 20.62 0.31
CA GLY A 47 3.39 21.40 -0.80
C GLY A 47 4.71 20.84 -1.37
N TYR A 48 4.88 19.52 -1.37
CA TYR A 48 6.07 18.92 -1.97
C TYR A 48 6.03 19.09 -3.50
N GLU A 49 7.12 19.62 -4.07
CA GLU A 49 7.27 19.75 -5.52
C GLU A 49 7.82 18.44 -6.14
N ASN A 50 8.60 17.68 -5.36
CA ASN A 50 9.22 16.41 -5.73
C ASN A 50 8.36 15.18 -5.35
N ILE A 51 7.13 15.13 -5.84
CA ILE A 51 6.14 14.09 -5.50
C ILE A 51 6.66 12.65 -5.77
N GLU A 52 7.42 12.48 -6.85
CA GLU A 52 7.97 11.18 -7.24
C GLU A 52 9.00 10.66 -6.23
N GLU A 53 9.87 11.54 -5.72
CA GLU A 53 10.84 11.19 -4.66
C GLU A 53 10.12 10.84 -3.35
N PHE A 54 9.09 11.62 -2.98
CA PHE A 54 8.29 11.36 -1.78
C PHE A 54 7.59 10.00 -1.86
N THR A 55 6.91 9.71 -2.96
CA THR A 55 6.17 8.45 -3.14
C THR A 55 7.11 7.24 -3.19
N ALA A 56 8.26 7.36 -3.83
CA ALA A 56 9.30 6.33 -3.82
C ALA A 56 9.84 6.08 -2.39
N PHE A 57 10.14 7.14 -1.65
CA PHE A 57 10.59 7.04 -0.26
C PHE A 57 9.55 6.34 0.63
N VAL A 58 8.27 6.72 0.52
CA VAL A 58 7.18 6.10 1.28
C VAL A 58 7.08 4.61 0.96
N GLY A 59 7.11 4.24 -0.33
CA GLY A 59 7.07 2.83 -0.75
C GLY A 59 8.23 2.00 -0.19
N GLU A 60 9.46 2.53 -0.26
CA GLU A 60 10.65 1.86 0.29
C GLU A 60 10.55 1.66 1.80
N LYS A 61 10.17 2.71 2.55
CA LYS A 61 10.06 2.63 4.02
C LYS A 61 8.93 1.73 4.46
N ALA A 62 7.79 1.75 3.77
CA ALA A 62 6.69 0.83 4.03
C ALA A 62 7.14 -0.63 3.85
N ALA A 63 7.82 -0.95 2.74
CA ALA A 63 8.32 -2.29 2.48
C ALA A 63 9.37 -2.74 3.52
N LYS A 64 10.28 -1.84 3.93
CA LYS A 64 11.27 -2.13 4.98
C LYS A 64 10.60 -2.40 6.32
N LYS A 65 9.58 -1.60 6.69
CA LYS A 65 8.82 -1.79 7.93
C LYS A 65 8.04 -3.11 7.91
N ALA A 66 7.40 -3.44 6.79
CA ALA A 66 6.68 -4.71 6.63
C ALA A 66 7.61 -5.92 6.83
N ARG A 67 8.81 -5.93 6.23
CA ARG A 67 9.79 -7.00 6.43
C ARG A 67 10.24 -7.14 7.89
N LYS A 68 10.45 -6.01 8.58
CA LYS A 68 10.81 -6.01 10.01
C LYS A 68 9.70 -6.62 10.86
N VAL A 69 8.45 -6.19 10.65
CA VAL A 69 7.29 -6.74 11.35
C VAL A 69 7.13 -8.24 11.06
N GLN A 70 7.30 -8.67 9.81
CA GLN A 70 7.28 -10.09 9.46
C GLN A 70 8.37 -10.89 10.18
N SER A 71 9.60 -10.37 10.28
CA SER A 71 10.68 -11.03 11.02
C SER A 71 10.43 -11.08 12.54
N GLU A 72 9.77 -10.07 13.10
CA GLU A 72 9.39 -10.02 14.52
C GLU A 72 8.24 -10.99 14.82
N LEU A 73 7.24 -11.07 13.94
CA LEU A 73 6.13 -12.03 14.06
C LEU A 73 6.59 -13.48 13.85
N ALA A 74 7.60 -13.70 13.00
CA ALA A 74 8.21 -15.02 12.81
C ALA A 74 9.16 -15.40 13.96
N GLY A 75 9.52 -14.46 14.83
CA GLY A 75 10.39 -14.66 15.98
C GLY A 75 9.72 -14.24 17.27
N GLU A 76 8.85 -15.11 17.83
CA GLU A 76 8.44 -14.98 19.23
C GLU A 76 9.68 -15.00 20.14
N GLY A 77 10.06 -13.82 20.63
CA GLY A 77 11.07 -13.62 21.65
C GLY A 77 11.68 -12.24 21.63
N VAL A 78 11.27 -11.40 22.57
CA VAL A 78 11.76 -10.05 22.93
C VAL A 78 10.96 -8.90 22.32
N GLY A 79 10.07 -8.38 23.16
CA GLY A 79 9.08 -7.37 22.83
C GLY A 79 9.66 -6.05 22.36
N VAL A 80 8.99 -5.48 21.37
CA VAL A 80 9.03 -4.05 21.12
C VAL A 80 7.59 -3.54 21.01
N SER A 81 7.33 -2.54 21.84
CA SER A 81 6.06 -1.81 21.93
C SER A 81 5.64 -1.28 20.56
N LEU A 82 4.56 -1.84 20.03
CA LEU A 82 3.90 -1.40 18.81
C LEU A 82 3.12 -0.11 19.12
N LEU A 83 3.80 1.04 19.16
CA LEU A 83 3.13 2.35 19.17
C LEU A 83 2.79 2.73 17.72
N ILE A 84 1.69 2.19 17.22
CA ILE A 84 0.99 2.76 16.07
C ILE A 84 0.23 3.97 16.61
N GLY A 85 0.73 5.18 16.31
CA GLY A 85 0.01 6.46 16.31
C GLY A 85 -0.82 6.80 17.55
N LYS A 86 -0.33 7.77 18.34
CA LYS A 86 -1.20 8.59 19.20
C LYS A 86 -2.10 9.49 18.35
#